data_AF-G5ADZ8-F1
#
_entry.id   AF-G5ADZ8-F1
#
_cell.length_a   1.000
_cell.length_b   1.000
_cell.length_c   1.000
_cell.angle_alpha   90.00
_cell.angle_beta   90.00
_cell.angle_gamma   90.00
#
_symmetry.space_group_name_H-M   'P 1'
#
loop_
_entity.id
_entity.type
_entity.pdbx_description
1 polymer ?
#
loop_
_entity_poly.entity_id
_entity_poly.type
_entity_poly.pdbx_seq_one_letter_code
_entity_poly.pdbx_strand_id
1 'polypeptide(L)'
;MYLELPTPSSDTWAGMMLDCGEGTLGQMYRYAGGDAKRLQELVDRLKCVWISHNHADHHLGLLRLLSHRANDADTEPLLVIGPTALRFWLDEYAAQDPTVRGKYSFVENYCFDENDSRSGEVETHAEAARVRAWLRESLNISEIECVPVKHAHQSYAAVVTFVDGAKLAFSGDCRPSDKLAEKAKGAFLIVHEATFEDDLTKEAKDKAHCTMAEAIEVGRQAKARHLLLTHFSQRYPKMAVLSSSTEDAVAPDETPMEILTAIDMLSLRFRELRQPNLMEVCTQLMTQDDEEEGDVEAAASHKAQQEREERKKQKSIERGAQQ
;
A
#
# COMPACT_ATOMS: atom_id res chain seq x y z
N MET A 1 -0.64 -0.06 3.82
CA MET A 1 0.58 0.40 4.54
C MET A 1 0.17 1.05 5.85
N TYR A 2 0.84 0.77 6.98
CA TYR A 2 0.59 1.42 8.28
C TYR A 2 1.73 2.40 8.59
N LEU A 3 1.40 3.68 8.81
CA LEU A 3 2.33 4.74 9.19
C LEU A 3 2.15 5.05 10.68
N GLU A 4 3.22 4.89 11.47
CA GLU A 4 3.30 5.46 12.83
C GLU A 4 3.91 6.86 12.73
N LEU A 5 3.16 7.87 13.18
CA LEU A 5 3.53 9.27 13.13
C LEU A 5 3.56 9.88 14.55
N PRO A 6 4.52 10.76 14.85
CA PRO A 6 4.55 11.44 16.14
C PRO A 6 3.36 12.38 16.27
N THR A 7 2.75 12.45 17.44
CA THR A 7 1.72 13.45 17.73
C THR A 7 2.37 14.77 18.16
N PRO A 8 2.05 15.93 17.57
CA PRO A 8 2.74 17.18 17.94
C PRO A 8 2.51 17.65 19.38
N SER A 9 1.39 17.26 19.99
CA SER A 9 0.99 17.71 21.32
C SER A 9 1.39 16.76 22.45
N SER A 10 2.02 15.61 22.16
CA SER A 10 2.40 14.64 23.19
C SER A 10 3.59 13.77 22.77
N ASP A 11 4.28 13.14 23.72
CA ASP A 11 5.33 12.14 23.44
C ASP A 11 4.75 10.77 22.97
N THR A 12 3.59 10.79 22.31
CA THR A 12 2.90 9.59 21.83
C THR A 12 2.85 9.54 20.31
N TRP A 13 2.51 8.37 19.78
CA TRP A 13 2.44 8.06 18.36
C TRP A 13 1.01 7.71 17.96
N ALA A 14 0.62 8.14 16.77
CA ALA A 14 -0.67 7.86 16.16
C ALA A 14 -0.49 7.19 14.79
N GLY A 15 -1.48 6.40 14.39
CA GLY A 15 -1.47 5.62 13.17
C GLY A 15 -2.27 6.27 12.04
N MET A 16 -1.71 6.25 10.83
CA MET A 16 -2.45 6.43 9.59
C MET A 16 -2.26 5.19 8.71
N MET A 17 -3.32 4.67 8.13
CA MET A 17 -3.26 3.54 7.20
C MET A 17 -3.62 3.98 5.79
N LEU A 18 -2.82 3.57 4.82
CA LEU A 18 -3.03 3.78 3.38
C LEU A 18 -3.46 2.43 2.78
N ASP A 19 -4.71 2.36 2.35
CA ASP A 19 -5.46 1.16 1.99
C ASP A 19 -5.57 0.11 3.13
N CYS A 20 -6.67 -0.63 3.11
CA CYS A 20 -7.05 -1.63 4.11
C CYS A 20 -7.70 -2.85 3.46
N GLY A 21 -6.91 -3.61 2.69
CA GLY A 21 -7.34 -4.84 2.04
C GLY A 21 -7.76 -5.95 3.00
N GLU A 22 -8.44 -6.97 2.48
CA GLU A 22 -8.80 -8.15 3.27
C GLU A 22 -7.57 -8.74 3.99
N GLY A 23 -7.75 -9.19 5.23
CA GLY A 23 -6.66 -9.77 6.02
C GLY A 23 -5.75 -8.76 6.73
N THR A 24 -5.93 -7.44 6.51
CA THR A 24 -5.11 -6.39 7.16
C THR A 24 -5.02 -6.56 8.69
N LEU A 25 -6.15 -6.79 9.38
CA LEU A 25 -6.14 -7.01 10.83
C LEU A 25 -5.33 -8.27 11.22
N GLY A 26 -5.38 -9.32 10.39
CA GLY A 26 -4.57 -10.52 10.57
C GLY A 26 -3.08 -10.25 10.38
N GLN A 27 -2.70 -9.45 9.38
CA GLN A 27 -1.32 -9.01 9.19
C GLN A 27 -0.83 -8.15 10.36
N MET A 28 -1.68 -7.26 10.89
CA MET A 28 -1.37 -6.50 12.12
C MET A 28 -1.15 -7.42 13.33
N TYR A 29 -1.95 -8.48 13.46
CA TYR A 29 -1.79 -9.47 14.54
C TYR A 29 -0.48 -10.24 14.40
N ARG A 30 -0.09 -10.62 13.18
CA ARG A 30 1.22 -11.22 12.90
C ARG A 30 2.36 -10.27 13.24
N TYR A 31 2.24 -8.99 12.87
CA TYR A 31 3.21 -7.94 13.20
C TYR A 31 3.34 -7.72 14.71
N ALA A 32 2.23 -7.82 15.44
CA ALA A 32 2.22 -7.79 16.89
C ALA A 32 2.89 -9.02 17.55
N GLY A 33 3.32 -10.03 16.77
CA GLY A 33 3.90 -11.27 17.26
C GLY A 33 2.86 -12.26 17.80
N GLY A 34 1.61 -12.16 17.34
CA GLY A 34 0.49 -12.94 17.87
C GLY A 34 0.02 -12.47 19.25
N ASP A 35 0.38 -11.25 19.66
CA ASP A 35 -0.05 -10.67 20.93
C ASP A 35 -1.31 -9.80 20.72
N ALA A 36 -2.44 -10.25 21.27
CA ALA A 36 -3.72 -9.56 21.17
C ALA A 36 -3.71 -8.17 21.85
N LYS A 37 -2.91 -7.99 22.92
CA LYS A 37 -2.80 -6.70 23.59
C LYS A 37 -2.05 -5.70 22.71
N ARG A 38 -0.94 -6.14 22.10
CA ARG A 38 -0.18 -5.29 21.16
C ARG A 38 -0.97 -4.99 19.89
N LEU A 39 -1.77 -5.94 19.39
CA LEU A 39 -2.73 -5.67 18.32
C LEU A 39 -3.71 -4.57 18.72
N GLN A 40 -4.31 -4.68 19.91
CA GLN A 40 -5.24 -3.67 20.40
C GLN A 40 -4.56 -2.30 20.52
N GLU A 41 -3.33 -2.24 21.05
CA GLU A 41 -2.54 -1.00 21.13
C GLU A 41 -2.26 -0.37 19.74
N LEU A 42 -2.09 -1.17 18.68
CA LEU A 42 -1.96 -0.66 17.31
C LEU A 42 -3.30 -0.15 16.79
N VAL A 43 -4.38 -0.90 17.00
CA VAL A 43 -5.73 -0.53 16.55
C VAL A 43 -6.23 0.74 17.26
N ASP A 44 -5.95 0.90 18.56
CA ASP A 44 -6.34 2.07 19.35
C ASP A 44 -5.57 3.33 18.92
N ARG A 45 -4.30 3.16 18.55
CA ARG A 45 -3.46 4.25 18.02
C ARG A 45 -3.82 4.65 16.59
N LEU A 46 -4.50 3.79 15.83
CA LEU A 46 -4.94 4.11 14.48
C LEU A 46 -6.04 5.19 14.51
N LYS A 47 -5.74 6.33 13.90
CA LYS A 47 -6.60 7.52 13.87
C LYS A 47 -7.21 7.78 12.49
N CYS A 48 -6.52 7.42 11.42
CA CYS A 48 -6.98 7.65 10.05
C CYS A 48 -6.75 6.43 9.15
N VAL A 49 -7.72 6.10 8.29
CA VAL A 49 -7.56 5.21 7.14
C VAL A 49 -7.87 6.02 5.89
N TRP A 50 -6.93 6.09 4.96
CA TRP A 50 -7.13 6.66 3.65
C TRP A 50 -7.21 5.53 2.62
N ILE A 51 -8.26 5.53 1.80
CA ILE A 51 -8.50 4.52 0.75
C ILE A 51 -8.33 5.18 -0.62
N SER A 52 -7.56 4.53 -1.49
CA SER A 52 -7.22 5.00 -2.83
C SER A 52 -8.39 4.93 -3.80
N HIS A 53 -9.11 3.80 -3.81
CA HIS A 53 -10.22 3.51 -4.70
C HIS A 53 -11.06 2.32 -4.22
N ASN A 54 -12.09 1.94 -4.99
CA ASN A 54 -13.12 0.97 -4.56
C ASN A 54 -12.84 -0.50 -4.91
N HIS A 55 -11.67 -0.87 -5.44
CA HIS A 55 -11.39 -2.30 -5.62
C HIS A 55 -11.24 -3.00 -4.27
N ALA A 56 -11.73 -4.23 -4.22
CA ALA A 56 -12.00 -4.94 -2.98
C ALA A 56 -10.74 -5.22 -2.15
N ASP A 57 -9.64 -5.47 -2.84
CA ASP A 57 -8.29 -5.65 -2.31
C ASP A 57 -7.73 -4.41 -1.59
N HIS A 58 -8.36 -3.24 -1.70
CA HIS A 58 -7.93 -2.02 -1.03
C HIS A 58 -8.78 -1.63 0.18
N HIS A 59 -9.97 -2.22 0.40
CA HIS A 59 -10.86 -1.75 1.49
C HIS A 59 -11.64 -2.82 2.26
N LEU A 60 -11.69 -4.08 1.80
CA LEU A 60 -12.52 -5.10 2.48
C LEU A 60 -12.07 -5.39 3.93
N GLY A 61 -10.81 -5.13 4.28
CA GLY A 61 -10.32 -5.27 5.65
C GLY A 61 -10.89 -4.23 6.61
N LEU A 62 -11.41 -3.11 6.10
CA LEU A 62 -11.91 -2.00 6.89
C LEU A 62 -13.06 -2.42 7.81
N LEU A 63 -13.98 -3.27 7.36
CA LEU A 63 -15.07 -3.77 8.20
C LEU A 63 -14.54 -4.53 9.41
N ARG A 64 -13.59 -5.45 9.19
CA ARG A 64 -13.00 -6.25 10.29
C ARG A 64 -12.23 -5.38 11.27
N LEU A 65 -11.50 -4.39 10.76
CA LEU A 65 -10.81 -3.41 11.58
C LEU A 65 -11.77 -2.59 12.44
N LEU A 66 -12.85 -2.05 11.84
CA LEU A 66 -13.86 -1.29 12.56
C LEU A 66 -14.56 -2.16 13.61
N SER A 67 -15.03 -3.36 13.26
CA SER A 67 -15.63 -4.30 14.20
C SER A 67 -14.72 -4.62 15.39
N HIS A 68 -13.40 -4.66 15.20
CA HIS A 68 -12.42 -4.94 16.26
C HIS A 68 -12.17 -3.78 17.22
N ARG A 69 -12.39 -2.52 16.82
CA ARG A 69 -12.21 -1.36 17.70
C ARG A 69 -13.13 -1.44 18.93
N ALA A 70 -12.73 -0.81 20.03
CA ALA A 70 -13.53 -0.72 21.24
C ALA A 70 -14.92 -0.11 20.97
N ASN A 71 -15.90 -0.54 21.76
CA ASN A 71 -17.30 -0.10 21.69
C ASN A 71 -17.64 0.85 22.86
N ASP A 72 -16.68 1.67 23.28
CA ASP A 72 -16.84 2.56 24.44
C ASP A 72 -17.17 3.98 23.98
N ALA A 73 -18.01 4.68 24.74
CA ALA A 73 -18.44 6.05 24.42
C ALA A 73 -17.28 7.05 24.31
N ASP A 74 -16.14 6.75 24.95
CA ASP A 74 -14.93 7.56 24.92
C ASP A 74 -14.01 7.22 23.72
N THR A 75 -14.35 6.22 22.90
CA THR A 75 -13.56 5.83 21.73
C THR A 75 -13.83 6.81 20.59
N GLU A 76 -12.81 7.58 20.22
CA GLU A 76 -12.86 8.46 19.05
C GLU A 76 -13.14 7.63 17.77
N PRO A 77 -14.12 8.07 16.94
CA PRO A 77 -14.36 7.45 15.64
C PRO A 77 -13.11 7.49 14.77
N LEU A 78 -12.88 6.41 14.02
CA LEU A 78 -11.81 6.34 13.03
C LEU A 78 -12.12 7.27 11.86
N LEU A 79 -11.22 8.21 11.54
CA LEU A 79 -11.37 9.00 10.32
C LEU A 79 -11.14 8.10 9.11
N VAL A 80 -12.12 8.00 8.21
CA VAL A 80 -11.98 7.33 6.92
C VAL A 80 -12.03 8.38 5.82
N ILE A 81 -10.95 8.49 5.06
CA ILE A 81 -10.89 9.31 3.85
C ILE A 81 -10.95 8.38 2.64
N GLY A 82 -11.97 8.48 1.79
CA GLY A 82 -12.13 7.51 0.70
C GLY A 82 -13.12 7.91 -0.39
N PRO A 83 -13.32 7.06 -1.41
CA PRO A 83 -14.21 7.38 -2.52
C PRO A 83 -15.67 7.42 -2.08
N THR A 84 -16.53 8.14 -2.82
CA THR A 84 -17.95 8.29 -2.45
C THR A 84 -18.68 6.95 -2.39
N ALA A 85 -18.36 5.99 -3.28
CA ALA A 85 -18.99 4.67 -3.25
C ALA A 85 -18.64 3.87 -1.98
N LEU A 86 -17.43 4.04 -1.44
CA LEU A 86 -17.03 3.41 -0.18
C LEU A 86 -17.88 3.89 1.00
N ARG A 87 -18.25 5.18 1.01
CA ARG A 87 -19.14 5.74 2.04
C ARG A 87 -20.47 5.02 2.07
N PHE A 88 -21.14 4.91 0.91
CA PHE A 88 -22.43 4.22 0.81
C PHE A 88 -22.31 2.75 1.24
N TRP A 89 -21.24 2.07 0.83
CA TRP A 89 -20.98 0.70 1.25
C TRP A 89 -20.81 0.59 2.78
N LEU A 90 -20.00 1.44 3.41
CA LEU A 90 -19.83 1.45 4.87
C LEU A 90 -21.12 1.79 5.61
N ASP A 91 -21.91 2.74 5.10
CA ASP A 91 -23.19 3.14 5.70
C ASP A 91 -24.19 1.97 5.69
N GLU A 92 -24.29 1.25 4.57
CA GLU A 92 -25.14 0.06 4.44
C GLU A 92 -24.71 -1.05 5.42
N TYR A 93 -23.41 -1.33 5.51
CA TYR A 93 -22.90 -2.31 6.47
C TYR A 93 -23.13 -1.87 7.92
N ALA A 94 -22.87 -0.61 8.27
CA ALA A 94 -23.09 -0.06 9.61
C ALA A 94 -24.57 -0.05 10.01
N ALA A 95 -25.49 0.03 9.04
CA ALA A 95 -26.91 -0.13 9.28
C ALA A 95 -27.25 -1.57 9.72
N GLN A 96 -26.58 -2.58 9.18
CA GLN A 96 -26.84 -3.99 9.46
C GLN A 96 -25.99 -4.59 10.59
N ASP A 97 -24.75 -4.13 10.77
CA ASP A 97 -23.79 -4.63 11.75
C ASP A 97 -23.57 -3.62 12.88
N PRO A 98 -24.14 -3.86 14.08
CA PRO A 98 -23.95 -2.99 15.25
C PRO A 98 -22.49 -2.85 15.68
N THR A 99 -21.60 -3.77 15.29
CA THR A 99 -20.18 -3.71 15.65
C THR A 99 -19.41 -2.67 14.85
N VAL A 100 -19.95 -2.16 13.74
CA VAL A 100 -19.34 -1.13 12.88
C VAL A 100 -19.97 0.25 13.13
N ARG A 101 -21.25 0.26 13.53
CA ARG A 101 -22.04 1.49 13.69
C ARG A 101 -21.39 2.48 14.65
N GLY A 102 -21.25 3.73 14.21
CA GLY A 102 -20.72 4.84 15.02
C GLY A 102 -19.21 4.81 15.23
N LYS A 103 -18.48 3.87 14.62
CA LYS A 103 -17.03 3.73 14.80
C LYS A 103 -16.17 4.52 13.84
N TYR A 104 -16.77 5.23 12.89
CA TYR A 104 -16.02 6.01 11.90
C TYR A 104 -16.71 7.33 11.60
N SER A 105 -15.92 8.29 11.15
CA SER A 105 -16.36 9.48 10.44
C SER A 105 -15.80 9.45 9.03
N PHE A 106 -16.59 9.81 8.03
CA PHE A 106 -16.18 9.69 6.63
C PHE A 106 -16.00 11.05 5.97
N VAL A 107 -14.94 11.20 5.17
CA VAL A 107 -14.70 12.36 4.31
C VAL A 107 -14.27 11.88 2.94
N GLU A 108 -14.85 12.43 1.87
CA GLU A 108 -14.53 11.97 0.54
C GLU A 108 -13.16 12.46 0.04
N ASN A 109 -12.42 11.63 -0.72
CA ASN A 109 -11.11 12.03 -1.27
C ASN A 109 -11.17 13.32 -2.09
N TYR A 110 -12.27 13.55 -2.81
CA TYR A 110 -12.41 14.71 -3.69
C TYR A 110 -12.36 16.04 -2.92
N CYS A 111 -12.63 16.04 -1.61
CA CYS A 111 -12.45 17.23 -0.77
C CYS A 111 -10.99 17.72 -0.75
N PHE A 112 -10.04 16.87 -1.13
CA PHE A 112 -8.61 17.14 -1.19
C PHE A 112 -8.06 17.17 -2.62
N ASP A 113 -8.93 17.15 -3.64
CA ASP A 113 -8.58 17.40 -5.04
C ASP A 113 -8.92 18.84 -5.41
N GLU A 114 -7.89 19.66 -5.63
CA GLU A 114 -8.06 21.08 -6.00
C GLU A 114 -8.78 21.25 -7.35
N ASN A 115 -8.73 20.24 -8.22
CA ASN A 115 -9.29 20.27 -9.57
C ASN A 115 -10.69 19.63 -9.65
N ASP A 116 -11.22 19.10 -8.55
CA ASP A 116 -12.58 18.57 -8.55
C ASP A 116 -13.58 19.73 -8.74
N SER A 117 -14.63 19.53 -9.54
CA SER A 117 -15.61 20.58 -9.81
C SER A 117 -16.35 21.08 -8.57
N ARG A 118 -16.37 20.28 -7.49
CA ARG A 118 -16.97 20.62 -6.19
C ARG A 118 -15.98 21.29 -5.24
N SER A 119 -14.70 21.39 -5.58
CA SER A 119 -13.67 22.00 -4.72
C SER A 119 -13.95 23.48 -4.38
N GLY A 120 -14.70 24.17 -5.24
CA GLY A 120 -15.19 25.53 -5.03
C GLY A 120 -16.41 25.66 -4.13
N GLU A 121 -17.02 24.56 -3.70
CA GLU A 121 -18.18 24.57 -2.80
C GLU A 121 -17.72 24.89 -1.36
N VAL A 122 -18.45 25.81 -0.71
CA VAL A 122 -18.09 26.31 0.64
C VAL A 122 -18.03 25.17 1.66
N GLU A 123 -18.96 24.21 1.57
CA GLU A 123 -19.02 23.05 2.48
C GLU A 123 -17.81 22.13 2.29
N THR A 124 -17.45 21.81 1.05
CA THR A 124 -16.25 21.01 0.73
C THR A 124 -14.98 21.67 1.24
N HIS A 125 -14.83 22.98 1.05
CA HIS A 125 -13.67 23.72 1.52
C HIS A 125 -13.58 23.76 3.06
N ALA A 126 -14.70 24.01 3.74
CA ALA A 126 -14.75 24.01 5.20
C ALA A 126 -14.42 22.64 5.79
N GLU A 127 -14.94 21.57 5.19
CA GLU A 127 -14.66 20.21 5.64
C GLU A 127 -13.19 19.82 5.42
N ALA A 128 -12.63 20.13 4.24
CA ALA A 128 -11.22 19.90 3.97
C ALA A 128 -10.32 20.67 4.95
N ALA A 129 -10.61 21.94 5.21
CA ALA A 129 -9.88 22.76 6.18
C ALA A 129 -9.96 22.20 7.60
N ARG A 130 -11.14 21.75 8.03
CA ARG A 130 -11.36 21.10 9.33
C ARG A 130 -10.52 19.83 9.46
N VAL A 131 -10.53 18.97 8.44
CA VAL A 131 -9.75 17.73 8.44
C VAL A 131 -8.25 18.01 8.42
N ARG A 132 -7.76 18.97 7.62
CA ARG A 132 -6.35 19.36 7.61
C ARG A 132 -5.89 19.86 8.99
N ALA A 133 -6.70 20.67 9.66
CA ALA A 133 -6.40 21.12 11.02
C ALA A 133 -6.30 19.94 12.01
N TRP A 134 -7.25 19.01 11.96
CA TRP A 134 -7.22 17.81 12.79
C TRP A 134 -6.04 16.88 12.45
N LEU A 135 -5.71 16.67 11.17
CA LEU A 135 -4.55 15.88 10.72
C LEU A 135 -3.23 16.50 11.22
N ARG A 136 -3.15 17.83 11.25
CA ARG A 136 -1.99 18.55 11.77
C ARG A 136 -1.81 18.26 13.25
N GLU A 137 -2.88 18.33 14.04
CA GLU A 137 -2.85 18.13 15.49
C GLU A 137 -2.70 16.65 15.90
N SER A 138 -3.28 15.72 15.15
CA SER A 138 -3.37 14.30 15.50
C SER A 138 -2.30 13.43 14.85
N LEU A 139 -1.78 13.80 13.68
CA LEU A 139 -0.91 12.96 12.85
C LEU A 139 0.34 13.69 12.32
N ASN A 140 0.61 14.93 12.76
CA ASN A 140 1.74 15.74 12.28
C ASN A 140 1.73 15.95 10.75
N ILE A 141 0.55 15.93 10.14
CA ILE A 141 0.33 16.13 8.71
C ILE A 141 -0.20 17.56 8.49
N SER A 142 0.59 18.41 7.86
CA SER A 142 0.18 19.78 7.55
C SER A 142 -0.73 19.90 6.33
N GLU A 143 -0.61 18.98 5.38
CA GLU A 143 -1.31 19.03 4.10
C GLU A 143 -1.50 17.61 3.57
N ILE A 144 -2.68 17.33 3.00
CA ILE A 144 -2.97 16.13 2.21
C ILE A 144 -3.61 16.52 0.88
N GLU A 145 -3.04 16.05 -0.22
CA GLU A 145 -3.56 16.28 -1.57
C GLU A 145 -3.97 14.93 -2.16
N CYS A 146 -5.22 14.84 -2.64
CA CYS A 146 -5.70 13.68 -3.39
C CYS A 146 -5.59 13.99 -4.88
N VAL A 147 -4.68 13.32 -5.57
CA VAL A 147 -4.38 13.53 -6.98
C VAL A 147 -5.16 12.50 -7.80
N PRO A 148 -6.09 12.88 -8.68
CA PRO A 148 -6.77 11.93 -9.55
C PRO A 148 -5.80 11.17 -10.43
N VAL A 149 -5.93 9.84 -10.46
CA VAL A 149 -5.10 8.96 -11.27
C VAL A 149 -5.94 8.11 -12.21
N LYS A 150 -5.35 7.68 -13.33
CA LYS A 150 -6.03 6.83 -14.30
C LYS A 150 -5.99 5.38 -13.83
N HIS A 151 -7.11 4.89 -13.32
CA HIS A 151 -7.33 3.48 -12.99
C HIS A 151 -8.82 3.10 -13.06
N ALA A 152 -9.54 3.17 -11.94
CA ALA A 152 -10.98 3.01 -11.84
C ALA A 152 -11.65 4.38 -11.63
N HIS A 153 -12.98 4.42 -11.62
CA HIS A 153 -13.70 5.63 -11.26
C HIS A 153 -13.41 6.02 -9.81
N GLN A 154 -13.09 7.30 -9.57
CA GLN A 154 -12.67 7.82 -8.27
C GLN A 154 -11.44 7.11 -7.69
N SER A 155 -10.41 6.91 -8.52
CA SER A 155 -9.07 6.51 -8.06
C SER A 155 -8.19 7.73 -7.83
N TYR A 156 -7.56 7.77 -6.66
CA TYR A 156 -6.64 8.83 -6.26
C TYR A 156 -5.30 8.27 -5.82
N ALA A 157 -4.26 9.07 -6.00
CA ALA A 157 -3.02 9.00 -5.23
C ALA A 157 -3.09 10.02 -4.08
N ALA A 158 -2.36 9.77 -2.99
CA ALA A 158 -2.21 10.71 -1.89
C ALA A 158 -0.80 11.33 -1.89
N VAL A 159 -0.71 12.64 -1.72
CA VAL A 159 0.53 13.33 -1.35
C VAL A 159 0.32 13.98 0.01
N VAL A 160 1.09 13.52 1.00
CA VAL A 160 1.04 13.97 2.39
C VAL A 160 2.28 14.81 2.67
N THR A 161 2.10 16.03 3.17
CA THR A 161 3.19 16.90 3.65
C THR A 161 3.15 17.00 5.16
N PHE A 162 4.21 16.58 5.82
CA PHE A 162 4.38 16.67 7.27
C PHE A 162 4.69 18.11 7.71
N VAL A 163 4.51 18.41 8.99
CA VAL A 163 4.72 19.77 9.54
C VAL A 163 6.15 20.31 9.34
N ASP A 164 7.15 19.42 9.24
CA ASP A 164 8.54 19.77 8.95
C ASP A 164 8.82 20.00 7.45
N GLY A 165 7.81 19.84 6.60
CA GLY A 165 7.89 20.01 5.15
C GLY A 165 8.28 18.74 4.38
N ALA A 166 8.62 17.63 5.05
CA ALA A 166 8.88 16.38 4.36
C ALA A 166 7.58 15.85 3.70
N LYS A 167 7.71 15.25 2.52
CA LYS A 167 6.58 14.68 1.77
C LYS A 167 6.66 13.17 1.64
N LEU A 168 5.51 12.52 1.75
CA LEU A 168 5.27 11.13 1.38
C LEU A 168 4.19 11.08 0.30
N ALA A 169 4.42 10.35 -0.79
CA ALA A 169 3.37 10.06 -1.76
C ALA A 169 3.02 8.57 -1.77
N PHE A 170 1.76 8.25 -2.00
CA PHE A 170 1.24 6.90 -2.16
C PHE A 170 0.36 6.86 -3.40
N SER A 171 0.70 6.01 -4.37
CA SER A 171 0.06 6.03 -5.68
C SER A 171 -1.37 5.50 -5.69
N GLY A 172 -1.71 4.57 -4.78
CA GLY A 172 -2.81 3.63 -5.03
C GLY A 172 -2.55 2.83 -6.32
N ASP A 173 -3.60 2.30 -6.93
CA ASP A 173 -3.51 1.71 -8.27
C ASP A 173 -3.63 2.78 -9.34
N CYS A 174 -2.71 2.78 -10.30
CA CYS A 174 -2.65 3.81 -11.31
C CYS A 174 -1.88 3.39 -12.57
N ARG A 175 -2.20 4.07 -13.68
CA ARG A 175 -1.22 4.31 -14.74
C ARG A 175 -0.24 5.42 -14.35
N PRO A 176 0.96 5.48 -14.96
CA PRO A 176 1.94 6.52 -14.70
C PRO A 176 1.31 7.90 -14.85
N SER A 177 1.62 8.78 -13.90
CA SER A 177 0.91 10.05 -13.73
C SER A 177 1.89 11.20 -13.52
N ASP A 178 2.01 12.04 -14.54
CA ASP A 178 2.80 13.28 -14.49
C ASP A 178 2.30 14.20 -13.37
N LYS A 179 0.98 14.22 -13.12
CA LYS A 179 0.38 15.01 -12.03
C LYS A 179 0.84 14.52 -10.66
N LEU A 180 0.94 13.21 -10.47
CA LEU A 180 1.47 12.64 -9.24
C LEU A 180 2.93 13.05 -9.07
N ALA A 181 3.75 12.94 -10.14
CA ALA A 181 5.15 13.35 -10.10
C ALA A 181 5.30 14.85 -9.75
N GLU A 182 4.45 15.72 -10.32
CA GLU A 182 4.45 17.15 -10.05
C GLU A 182 4.13 17.46 -8.57
N LYS A 183 3.05 16.88 -8.04
CA LYS A 183 2.63 17.11 -6.65
C LYS A 183 3.61 16.50 -5.64
N ALA A 184 4.18 15.34 -5.97
CA ALA A 184 5.19 14.64 -5.18
C ALA A 184 6.61 15.20 -5.38
N LYS A 185 6.79 16.34 -6.07
CA LYS A 185 8.12 16.91 -6.32
C LYS A 185 8.93 17.10 -5.03
N GLY A 186 10.13 16.53 -5.00
CA GLY A 186 11.04 16.52 -3.86
C GLY A 186 10.61 15.62 -2.70
N ALA A 187 9.72 14.64 -2.95
CA ALA A 187 9.25 13.75 -1.90
C ALA A 187 10.39 12.98 -1.23
N PHE A 188 10.29 12.83 0.09
CA PHE A 188 11.22 11.99 0.83
C PHE A 188 11.00 10.52 0.46
N LEU A 189 9.73 10.10 0.38
CA LEU A 189 9.36 8.74 0.00
C LEU A 189 8.18 8.77 -0.97
N ILE A 190 8.27 8.02 -2.06
CA ILE A 190 7.12 7.65 -2.88
C ILE A 190 6.91 6.15 -2.72
N VAL A 191 5.71 5.74 -2.34
CA VAL A 191 5.27 4.35 -2.37
C VAL A 191 4.41 4.17 -3.61
N HIS A 192 4.89 3.37 -4.56
CA HIS A 192 4.28 3.28 -5.89
C HIS A 192 3.91 1.85 -6.24
N GLU A 193 2.73 1.67 -6.85
CA GLU A 193 2.33 0.39 -7.42
C GLU A 193 3.24 0.02 -8.60
N ALA A 194 3.59 -1.25 -8.70
CA ALA A 194 4.41 -1.81 -9.76
C ALA A 194 3.89 -3.22 -10.10
N THR A 195 2.63 -3.26 -10.53
CA THR A 195 1.87 -4.49 -10.67
C THR A 195 2.47 -5.45 -11.70
N PHE A 196 3.05 -4.92 -12.78
CA PHE A 196 3.53 -5.70 -13.92
C PHE A 196 5.07 -5.61 -14.09
N GLU A 197 5.66 -6.69 -14.60
CA GLU A 197 7.02 -6.67 -15.13
C GLU A 197 7.08 -5.81 -16.41
N ASP A 198 8.26 -5.31 -16.77
CA ASP A 198 8.42 -4.39 -17.91
C ASP A 198 8.05 -5.01 -19.27
N ASP A 199 8.22 -6.32 -19.41
CA ASP A 199 7.83 -7.07 -20.61
C ASP A 199 6.30 -7.16 -20.78
N LEU A 200 5.51 -6.85 -19.74
CA LEU A 200 4.05 -6.92 -19.71
C LEU A 200 3.39 -5.53 -19.83
N THR A 201 4.06 -4.60 -20.51
CA THR A 201 3.59 -3.22 -20.72
C THR A 201 2.18 -3.16 -21.32
N LYS A 202 1.80 -4.12 -22.18
CA LYS A 202 0.47 -4.15 -22.80
C LYS A 202 -0.60 -4.47 -21.75
N GLU A 203 -0.38 -5.51 -20.95
CA GLU A 203 -1.27 -5.93 -19.87
C GLU A 203 -1.41 -4.83 -18.81
N ALA A 204 -0.31 -4.14 -18.48
CA ALA A 204 -0.30 -3.00 -17.58
C ALA A 204 -1.22 -1.88 -18.08
N LYS A 205 -1.18 -1.55 -19.37
CA LYS A 205 -2.08 -0.56 -19.99
C LYS A 205 -3.53 -1.01 -20.01
N ASP A 206 -3.77 -2.26 -20.42
CA ASP A 206 -5.12 -2.82 -20.56
C ASP A 206 -5.84 -2.91 -19.22
N LYS A 207 -5.10 -3.18 -18.13
CA LYS A 207 -5.63 -3.26 -16.75
C LYS A 207 -5.45 -1.99 -15.94
N ALA A 208 -4.90 -0.93 -16.55
CA ALA A 208 -4.68 0.37 -15.93
C ALA A 208 -3.79 0.36 -14.67
N HIS A 209 -2.68 -0.37 -14.71
CA HIS A 209 -1.63 -0.44 -13.67
C HIS A 209 -0.25 -0.09 -14.23
N CYS A 210 0.78 0.08 -13.41
CA CYS A 210 2.14 0.38 -13.85
C CYS A 210 3.00 -0.88 -14.07
N THR A 211 4.00 -0.75 -14.94
CA THR A 211 5.20 -1.60 -14.85
C THR A 211 6.20 -1.02 -13.84
N MET A 212 7.22 -1.79 -13.50
CA MET A 212 8.32 -1.33 -12.63
C MET A 212 9.06 -0.12 -13.18
N ALA A 213 9.52 -0.17 -14.44
CA ALA A 213 10.22 0.94 -15.08
C ALA A 213 9.37 2.21 -15.13
N GLU A 214 8.06 2.05 -15.34
CA GLU A 214 7.14 3.17 -15.34
C GLU A 214 6.96 3.80 -13.94
N ALA A 215 6.86 3.01 -12.88
CA ALA A 215 6.83 3.50 -11.50
C ALA A 215 8.15 4.20 -11.12
N ILE A 216 9.29 3.66 -11.55
CA ILE A 216 10.62 4.26 -11.35
C ILE A 216 10.71 5.61 -12.05
N GLU A 217 10.20 5.72 -13.27
CA GLU A 217 10.21 6.96 -14.02
C GLU A 217 9.37 8.06 -13.34
N VAL A 218 8.20 7.73 -12.79
CA VAL A 218 7.41 8.67 -11.97
C VAL A 218 8.21 9.16 -10.75
N GLY A 219 8.91 8.26 -10.07
CA GLY A 219 9.79 8.60 -8.94
C GLY A 219 10.93 9.56 -9.33
N ARG A 220 11.57 9.30 -10.48
CA ARG A 220 12.63 10.16 -11.03
C ARG A 220 12.12 11.54 -11.42
N GLN A 221 10.98 11.62 -12.10
CA GLN A 221 10.35 12.89 -12.47
C GLN A 221 9.99 13.73 -11.24
N ALA A 222 9.53 13.07 -10.18
CA ALA A 222 9.27 13.71 -8.89
C ALA A 222 10.56 14.14 -8.17
N LYS A 223 11.75 13.72 -8.63
CA LYS A 223 13.02 13.87 -7.88
C LYS A 223 12.87 13.36 -6.44
N ALA A 224 12.23 12.21 -6.29
CA ALA A 224 12.04 11.59 -5.00
C ALA A 224 13.39 11.10 -4.44
N ARG A 225 13.54 11.17 -3.12
CA ARG A 225 14.75 10.65 -2.45
C ARG A 225 14.72 9.13 -2.38
N HIS A 226 13.58 8.56 -2.03
CA HIS A 226 13.36 7.12 -1.94
C HIS A 226 12.08 6.73 -2.69
N LEU A 227 12.12 5.59 -3.37
CA LEU A 227 10.99 4.96 -4.03
C LEU A 227 10.80 3.55 -3.47
N LEU A 228 9.62 3.24 -2.96
CA LEU A 228 9.24 1.91 -2.49
C LEU A 228 8.18 1.34 -3.46
N LEU A 229 8.55 0.30 -4.20
CA LEU A 229 7.68 -0.41 -5.12
C LEU A 229 6.82 -1.42 -4.34
N THR A 230 5.54 -1.49 -4.66
CA THR A 230 4.58 -2.40 -4.00
C THR A 230 3.48 -2.84 -4.97
N HIS A 231 2.46 -3.52 -4.46
CA HIS A 231 1.30 -3.99 -5.22
C HIS A 231 1.66 -4.91 -6.39
N PHE A 232 2.55 -5.88 -6.14
CA PHE A 232 2.98 -6.83 -7.16
C PHE A 232 1.88 -7.83 -7.50
N SER A 233 1.74 -8.14 -8.79
CA SER A 233 0.82 -9.20 -9.22
C SER A 233 1.23 -10.55 -8.64
N GLN A 234 0.35 -11.16 -7.84
CA GLN A 234 0.52 -12.53 -7.30
C GLN A 234 0.74 -13.60 -8.38
N ARG A 235 0.36 -13.32 -9.63
CA ARG A 235 0.54 -14.25 -10.76
C ARG A 235 1.99 -14.32 -11.27
N TYR A 236 2.83 -13.35 -10.88
CA TYR A 236 4.24 -13.26 -11.28
C TYR A 236 5.10 -13.13 -10.01
N PRO A 237 5.28 -14.20 -9.21
CA PRO A 237 5.93 -14.13 -7.90
C PRO A 237 7.45 -13.95 -7.96
N LYS A 238 8.04 -13.57 -9.11
CA LYS A 238 9.46 -13.27 -9.14
C LYS A 238 9.67 -11.95 -8.40
N MET A 239 10.30 -12.01 -7.23
CA MET A 239 10.84 -10.80 -6.62
C MET A 239 11.72 -10.11 -7.65
N ALA A 240 11.31 -8.92 -8.06
CA ALA A 240 12.20 -8.04 -8.75
C ALA A 240 13.22 -7.53 -7.72
N VAL A 241 14.28 -8.31 -7.57
CA VAL A 241 15.52 -7.89 -6.94
C VAL A 241 16.15 -6.88 -7.89
N LEU A 242 15.64 -5.65 -7.88
CA LEU A 242 16.37 -4.52 -8.47
C LEU A 242 17.51 -4.15 -7.51
N SER A 243 18.57 -4.96 -7.55
CA SER A 243 19.90 -4.47 -7.17
C SER A 243 20.48 -3.77 -8.39
N SER A 244 20.20 -2.49 -8.49
CA SER A 244 21.11 -1.53 -9.10
C SER A 244 20.55 -0.15 -8.81
N SER A 245 21.32 0.65 -8.08
CA SER A 245 21.49 2.04 -8.47
C SER A 245 21.66 2.03 -9.98
N THR A 246 20.60 2.36 -10.72
CA THR A 246 20.70 2.53 -12.16
C THR A 246 21.71 3.65 -12.34
N GLU A 247 22.90 3.30 -12.82
CA GLU A 247 24.01 4.20 -13.15
C GLU A 247 23.63 5.06 -14.38
N ASP A 248 22.42 5.61 -14.39
CA ASP A 248 22.08 6.67 -15.31
C ASP A 248 22.84 7.92 -14.83
N ALA A 249 23.39 8.69 -15.78
CA ALA A 249 24.23 9.85 -15.53
C ALA A 249 23.46 10.94 -14.74
N VAL A 250 23.44 10.80 -13.41
CA VAL A 250 22.96 11.83 -12.50
C VAL A 250 23.93 13.00 -12.59
N ALA A 251 23.40 14.23 -12.60
CA ALA A 251 24.24 15.42 -12.58
C ALA A 251 25.21 15.34 -11.37
N PRO A 252 26.44 15.87 -11.45
CA PRO A 252 27.47 15.69 -10.42
C PRO A 252 27.07 16.15 -9.01
N ASP A 253 25.97 16.89 -8.88
CA ASP A 253 25.41 17.48 -7.67
C ASP A 253 24.09 16.84 -7.19
N GLU A 254 23.51 15.88 -7.94
CA GLU A 254 22.26 15.22 -7.54
C GLU A 254 22.53 13.86 -6.87
N THR A 255 21.85 13.62 -5.75
CA THR A 255 21.90 12.32 -5.06
C THR A 255 20.95 11.36 -5.80
N PRO A 256 21.40 10.16 -6.19
CA PRO A 256 20.54 9.21 -6.89
C PRO A 256 19.36 8.79 -6.00
N MET A 257 18.19 8.61 -6.62
CA MET A 257 17.01 8.06 -5.95
C MET A 257 17.27 6.61 -5.56
N GLU A 258 17.03 6.26 -4.30
CA GLU A 258 17.13 4.88 -3.83
C GLU A 258 15.82 4.13 -4.07
N ILE A 259 15.89 2.94 -4.65
CA ILE A 259 14.72 2.12 -5.00
C ILE A 259 14.68 0.91 -4.07
N LEU A 260 13.51 0.67 -3.48
CA LEU A 260 13.23 -0.43 -2.57
C LEU A 260 12.04 -1.24 -3.10
N THR A 261 12.03 -2.54 -2.82
CA THR A 261 10.91 -3.45 -3.10
C THR A 261 10.24 -3.79 -1.77
N ALA A 262 8.94 -3.54 -1.65
CA ALA A 262 8.18 -3.90 -0.47
C ALA A 262 7.98 -5.42 -0.40
N ILE A 263 8.12 -5.97 0.79
CA ILE A 263 7.65 -7.31 1.10
C ILE A 263 6.66 -7.23 2.26
N ASP A 264 5.81 -8.24 2.39
CA ASP A 264 4.95 -8.36 3.55
C ASP A 264 5.78 -8.29 4.82
N MET A 265 5.26 -7.57 5.83
CA MET A 265 5.90 -7.36 7.13
C MET A 265 7.15 -6.46 7.13
N LEU A 266 7.55 -5.89 5.98
CA LEU A 266 8.59 -4.86 5.96
C LEU A 266 8.22 -3.70 6.89
N SER A 267 9.09 -3.43 7.86
CA SER A 267 8.93 -2.34 8.81
C SER A 267 10.22 -1.52 8.84
N LEU A 268 10.11 -0.26 8.42
CA LEU A 268 11.23 0.66 8.31
C LEU A 268 10.90 1.97 9.02
N ARG A 269 11.88 2.51 9.75
CA ARG A 269 11.86 3.89 10.23
C ARG A 269 12.37 4.79 9.12
N PHE A 270 11.84 6.01 9.01
CA PHE A 270 12.28 7.00 8.02
C PHE A 270 13.80 7.27 8.07
N ARG A 271 14.42 7.17 9.26
CA ARG A 271 15.88 7.31 9.42
C ARG A 271 16.68 6.13 8.86
N GLU A 272 16.08 4.95 8.78
CA GLU A 272 16.71 3.73 8.25
C GLU A 272 16.75 3.73 6.73
N LEU A 273 15.80 4.41 6.08
CA LEU A 273 15.85 4.65 4.64
C LEU A 273 17.10 5.44 4.22
N ARG A 274 17.78 6.13 5.13
CA ARG A 274 19.04 6.85 4.83
C ARG A 274 20.29 5.98 4.99
N GLN A 275 20.15 4.70 5.35
CA GLN A 275 21.30 3.83 5.58
C GLN A 275 21.89 3.40 4.23
N PRO A 276 23.19 3.66 3.99
CA PRO A 276 23.84 3.15 2.80
C PRO A 276 23.78 1.62 2.79
N ASN A 277 23.60 1.04 1.60
CA ASN A 277 23.59 -0.40 1.36
C ASN A 277 22.45 -1.18 2.02
N LEU A 278 21.39 -0.53 2.53
CA LEU A 278 20.21 -1.22 3.08
C LEU A 278 19.69 -2.29 2.09
N MET A 279 19.60 -1.93 0.82
CA MET A 279 19.13 -2.82 -0.23
C MET A 279 20.07 -3.97 -0.55
N GLU A 280 21.38 -3.75 -0.48
CA GLU A 280 22.37 -4.81 -0.67
C GLU A 280 22.23 -5.87 0.42
N VAL A 281 22.07 -5.43 1.67
CA VAL A 281 21.85 -6.33 2.81
C VAL A 281 20.50 -7.05 2.71
N CYS A 282 19.41 -6.34 2.42
CA CYS A 282 18.09 -6.97 2.25
C CYS A 282 18.11 -8.01 1.11
N THR A 283 18.75 -7.69 -0.02
CA THR A 283 18.87 -8.61 -1.15
C THR A 283 19.61 -9.88 -0.76
N GLN A 284 20.76 -9.76 -0.08
CA GLN A 284 21.55 -10.91 0.36
C GLN A 284 20.77 -11.84 1.30
N LEU A 285 19.93 -11.28 2.18
CA LEU A 285 19.09 -12.07 3.08
C LEU A 285 18.00 -12.82 2.32
N MET A 286 17.36 -12.18 1.34
CA MET A 286 16.30 -12.81 0.53
C MET A 286 16.83 -13.92 -0.38
N THR A 287 18.01 -13.74 -0.98
CA THR A 287 18.61 -14.76 -1.85
C THR A 287 19.02 -16.03 -1.10
N GLN A 288 19.27 -15.94 0.21
CA GLN A 288 19.56 -17.12 1.04
C GLN A 288 18.31 -17.97 1.23
N ASP A 289 17.13 -17.34 1.35
CA ASP A 289 15.85 -18.04 1.52
C ASP A 289 15.35 -18.65 0.19
N ASP A 290 15.56 -17.96 -0.95
CA ASP A 290 15.18 -18.46 -2.29
C ASP A 290 15.98 -19.71 -2.72
N GLU A 291 17.26 -19.83 -2.33
CA GLU A 291 18.08 -21.03 -2.58
C GLU A 291 17.54 -22.25 -1.79
N GLU A 292 17.07 -22.05 -0.56
CA GLU A 292 16.46 -23.10 0.26
C GLU A 292 15.06 -23.50 -0.24
N GLU A 293 14.21 -22.55 -0.67
CA GLU A 293 12.87 -22.84 -1.21
C GLU A 293 12.91 -23.46 -2.62
N GLY A 294 13.84 -23.04 -3.48
CA GLY A 294 14.01 -23.57 -4.83
C GLY A 294 14.36 -25.06 -4.85
N ASP A 295 15.17 -25.52 -3.89
CA ASP A 295 15.51 -26.93 -3.72
C ASP A 295 14.29 -27.78 -3.29
N VAL A 296 13.40 -27.20 -2.48
CA VAL A 296 12.17 -27.87 -2.01
C VAL A 296 11.11 -27.94 -3.11
N GLU A 297 10.90 -26.86 -3.87
CA GLU A 297 9.99 -26.86 -5.03
C GLU A 297 10.46 -27.77 -6.16
N ALA A 298 11.77 -27.78 -6.45
CA ALA A 298 12.36 -28.68 -7.44
C ALA A 298 12.16 -30.16 -7.04
N ALA A 299 12.36 -30.49 -5.76
CA ALA A 299 12.12 -31.83 -5.25
C ALA A 299 10.63 -32.24 -5.31
N ALA A 300 9.71 -31.33 -4.98
CA ALA A 300 8.26 -31.57 -5.05
C ALA A 300 7.77 -31.77 -6.50
N SER A 301 8.27 -30.95 -7.43
CA SER A 301 7.96 -31.04 -8.86
C SER A 301 8.45 -32.36 -9.47
N HIS A 302 9.70 -32.75 -9.14
CA HIS A 302 10.28 -34.00 -9.63
C HIS A 302 9.51 -35.23 -9.11
N LYS A 303 9.06 -35.20 -7.85
CA LYS A 303 8.23 -36.26 -7.26
C LYS A 303 6.84 -36.36 -7.92
N ALA A 304 6.19 -35.22 -8.16
CA ALA A 304 4.89 -35.18 -8.84
C ALA A 304 4.96 -35.71 -10.29
N GLN A 305 6.08 -35.46 -10.98
CA GLN A 305 6.30 -35.96 -12.33
C GLN A 305 6.50 -37.48 -12.36
N GLN A 306 7.26 -38.04 -11.41
CA GLN A 306 7.43 -39.49 -11.24
C GLN A 306 6.10 -40.20 -10.96
N GLU A 307 5.30 -39.69 -10.02
CA GLU A 307 3.99 -40.27 -9.70
C GLU A 307 3.02 -40.25 -10.90
N ARG A 308 3.11 -39.21 -11.74
CA ARG A 308 2.30 -39.08 -12.97
C ARG A 308 2.72 -40.08 -14.04
N GLU A 309 4.01 -40.38 -14.16
CA GLU A 309 4.53 -41.40 -15.07
C GLU A 309 4.20 -42.82 -14.62
N GLU A 310 4.28 -43.09 -13.31
CA GLU A 310 3.86 -44.38 -12.75
C GLU A 310 2.37 -44.64 -12.95
N ARG A 311 1.51 -43.63 -12.71
CA ARG A 311 0.07 -43.73 -13.00
C ARG A 311 -0.23 -43.97 -14.48
N LYS A 312 0.57 -43.42 -15.39
CA LYS A 312 0.44 -43.66 -16.84
C LYS A 312 0.86 -45.09 -17.19
N LYS A 313 1.95 -45.60 -16.62
CA LYS A 313 2.39 -47.00 -16.80
C LYS A 313 1.37 -47.98 -16.26
N GLN A 314 0.82 -47.74 -15.06
CA GLN A 314 -0.23 -48.59 -14.46
C GLN A 314 -1.47 -48.68 -15.34
N LYS A 315 -1.97 -47.53 -15.84
CA LYS A 315 -3.12 -47.48 -16.75
C LYS A 315 -2.85 -48.13 -18.11
N SER A 316 -1.61 -48.12 -18.58
CA SER A 316 -1.22 -48.81 -19.82
C SER A 316 -1.18 -50.33 -19.64
N ILE A 317 -0.76 -50.82 -18.47
CA ILE A 317 -0.73 -52.24 -18.12
C ILE A 317 -2.16 -52.77 -17.95
N GLU A 318 -3.03 -52.03 -17.26
CA GLU A 318 -4.46 -52.39 -17.09
C GLU A 318 -5.22 -52.46 -18.42
N ARG A 319 -4.89 -51.58 -19.38
CA ARG A 319 -5.49 -51.61 -20.73
C ARG A 319 -4.97 -52.75 -21.60
N GLY A 320 -3.73 -53.20 -21.38
CA GLY A 320 -3.14 -54.33 -22.11
C GLY A 320 -3.64 -55.70 -21.62
N ALA A 321 -4.14 -55.80 -20.39
CA ALA A 321 -4.66 -57.05 -19.81
C ALA A 321 -6.14 -57.32 -20.12
N GLN A 322 -6.82 -56.40 -20.83
CA GLN A 322 -8.24 -56.50 -21.23
C GLN A 322 -8.44 -56.72 -22.74
N GLN A 323 -7.36 -57.00 -23.49
CA GLN A 323 -7.38 -57.46 -24.89
C GLN A 323 -6.84 -58.89 -24.98
#